data_AF-A0A1A8RB89-F1
#
_entry.id   AF-A0A1A8RB89-F1
#
_cell.length_a   1.000
_cell.length_b   1.000
_cell.length_c   1.000
_cell.angle_alpha   90.00
_cell.angle_beta   90.00
_cell.angle_gamma   90.00
#
_symmetry.space_group_name_H-M   'P 1'
#
loop_
_entity.id
_entity.type
_entity.pdbx_description
1 polymer ?
#
loop_
_entity_poly.entity_id
_entity_poly.type
_entity_poly.pdbx_seq_one_letter_code
_entity_poly.pdbx_strand_id
1 'polypeptide(L)'
;MWSFGHRVLQELLRQPAIRSFSLSPVQCTVVVERWWQVPLSKEGCPPRLNPRRHRIYKLVEDSKHTPTEKMEVILTQTVPKLGGRGDTVLVKKSVGRNKLLAQGLAVYPSPENKQMFAEELRLLREGRPEERVQTRTGQLTVEFLKNAKLKINRTTSDEFQLTKEVVCRQLEKQWGLVVPLHALNLPFEPIKELGDFWCEVTVNGLDTVRVPMSLLPYEDPSASHQKQLKARRKQQEASGLLEADEDSVGDAAEVEAGGDSVSGNNQTTQTAAPSETPDEK
;
A
#
# COMPACT_ATOMS: atom_id res chain seq x y z
N MET A 1 -12.33 39.58 63.85
CA MET A 1 -11.40 40.03 62.80
C MET A 1 -10.25 39.06 62.79
N TRP A 2 -9.96 38.39 61.68
CA TRP A 2 -8.60 37.97 61.28
C TRP A 2 -8.63 37.58 59.81
N SER A 3 -7.67 38.17 59.12
CA SER A 3 -7.54 38.27 57.69
C SER A 3 -6.79 37.06 57.15
N PHE A 4 -7.33 36.42 56.10
CA PHE A 4 -6.55 35.59 55.19
C PHE A 4 -7.00 35.86 53.75
N GLY A 5 -6.64 37.04 53.27
CA GLY A 5 -6.58 37.35 51.85
C GLY A 5 -5.11 37.50 51.47
N HIS A 6 -4.60 36.60 50.63
CA HIS A 6 -3.63 36.84 49.55
C HIS A 6 -2.95 35.54 49.14
N ARG A 7 -3.61 34.71 48.32
CA ARG A 7 -2.97 33.79 47.35
C ARG A 7 -3.91 33.43 46.19
N VAL A 8 -4.56 34.39 45.55
CA VAL A 8 -5.46 34.12 44.39
C VAL A 8 -5.02 34.83 43.09
N LEU A 9 -3.93 35.60 43.09
CA LEU A 9 -3.49 36.35 41.90
C LEU A 9 -2.12 35.90 41.40
N GLN A 10 -1.93 34.60 41.15
CA GLN A 10 -0.75 34.15 40.39
C GLN A 10 -0.98 32.99 39.41
N GLU A 11 -2.24 32.59 39.18
CA GLU A 11 -2.56 31.57 38.15
C GLU A 11 -3.03 32.15 36.81
N LEU A 12 -3.23 33.47 36.69
CA LEU A 12 -3.75 34.08 35.45
C LEU A 12 -2.66 34.42 34.40
N LEU A 13 -1.38 34.15 34.68
CA LEU A 13 -0.26 34.45 33.76
C LEU A 13 0.65 33.25 33.50
N ARG A 14 0.15 32.02 33.67
CA ARG A 14 0.83 30.86 33.10
C ARG A 14 0.34 30.70 31.68
N GLN A 15 1.06 31.30 30.73
CA GLN A 15 0.89 30.97 29.31
C GLN A 15 0.92 29.44 29.20
N PRO A 16 -0.15 28.78 28.71
CA PRO A 16 -0.11 27.35 28.52
C PRO A 16 1.02 27.07 27.54
N ALA A 17 2.02 26.30 28.00
CA ALA A 17 3.11 25.84 27.15
C ALA A 17 2.49 25.34 25.85
N ILE A 18 2.98 25.86 24.73
CA ILE A 18 2.53 25.56 23.37
C ILE A 18 2.70 24.05 23.17
N ARG A 19 1.68 23.29 23.55
CA ARG A 19 1.57 21.87 23.26
C ARG A 19 1.11 21.81 21.82
N SER A 20 2.07 21.56 20.94
CA SER A 20 1.93 20.81 19.69
C SER A 20 0.51 20.76 19.09
N PHE A 21 0.35 21.40 17.92
CA PHE A 21 -0.79 21.48 16.99
C PHE A 21 -1.78 20.29 16.91
N SER A 22 -2.44 19.97 18.02
CA SER A 22 -3.82 19.50 17.99
C SER A 22 -4.59 20.39 18.95
N LEU A 23 -5.28 21.40 18.42
CA LEU A 23 -6.17 22.27 19.20
C LEU A 23 -7.36 21.50 19.82
N SER A 24 -7.50 20.21 19.52
CA SER A 24 -8.46 19.35 20.19
C SER A 24 -7.88 18.84 21.53
N PRO A 25 -8.50 19.12 22.67
CA PRO A 25 -8.13 18.46 23.93
C PRO A 25 -8.27 16.95 23.79
N VAL A 26 -7.44 16.20 24.51
CA VAL A 26 -7.52 14.74 24.57
C VAL A 26 -8.91 14.37 25.06
N GLN A 27 -9.69 13.65 24.24
CA GLN A 27 -11.06 13.23 24.56
C GLN A 27 -11.06 12.05 25.55
N CYS A 28 -10.39 12.20 26.69
CA CYS A 28 -10.49 11.25 27.80
C CYS A 28 -11.61 11.72 28.72
N THR A 29 -12.84 11.31 28.40
CA THR A 29 -13.99 11.56 29.27
C THR A 29 -14.05 10.48 30.34
N VAL A 30 -14.10 10.90 31.60
CA VAL A 30 -14.34 10.02 32.75
C VAL A 30 -15.81 10.16 33.13
N VAL A 31 -16.59 9.12 32.90
CA VAL A 31 -18.01 9.06 33.26
C VAL A 31 -18.12 8.50 34.67
N VAL A 32 -18.81 9.26 35.54
CA VAL A 32 -18.99 8.90 36.94
C VAL A 32 -20.46 8.98 37.32
N GLU A 33 -20.89 8.08 38.20
CA GLU A 33 -22.22 8.11 38.82
C GLU A 33 -22.10 8.60 40.27
N ARG A 34 -23.11 9.31 40.78
CA ARG A 34 -23.15 9.66 42.21
C ARG A 34 -23.45 8.40 43.01
N TRP A 35 -22.71 8.18 44.09
CA TRP A 35 -22.93 7.02 44.97
C TRP A 35 -24.32 7.03 45.63
N TRP A 36 -24.84 8.22 45.91
CA TRP A 36 -26.16 8.41 46.51
C TRP A 36 -27.11 9.05 45.49
N GLN A 37 -28.32 8.52 45.39
CA GLN A 37 -29.37 9.08 44.54
C GLN A 37 -29.79 10.47 45.03
N VAL A 38 -29.97 11.40 44.08
CA VAL A 38 -30.41 12.76 44.37
C VAL A 38 -31.94 12.79 44.35
N PRO A 39 -32.61 13.26 45.42
CA PRO A 39 -34.07 13.35 45.43
C PRO A 39 -34.56 14.35 44.39
N LEU A 40 -35.66 14.01 43.73
CA LEU A 40 -36.28 14.86 42.71
C LEU A 40 -36.75 16.18 43.32
N SER A 41 -36.41 17.29 42.67
CA SER A 41 -36.97 18.61 42.96
C SER A 41 -38.32 18.77 42.25
N LYS A 42 -39.05 19.84 42.60
CA LYS A 42 -40.22 20.28 41.85
C LYS A 42 -39.83 20.55 40.39
N GLU A 43 -40.77 20.35 39.47
CA GLU A 43 -40.58 20.65 38.06
C GLU A 43 -40.13 22.11 37.87
N GLY A 44 -39.17 22.32 36.98
CA GLY A 44 -38.54 23.64 36.74
C GLY A 44 -37.60 24.12 37.85
N CYS A 45 -37.53 23.44 39.00
CA CYS A 45 -36.61 23.79 40.09
C CYS A 45 -35.34 22.91 40.02
N PRO A 46 -34.15 23.47 40.30
CA PRO A 46 -32.93 22.69 40.35
C PRO A 46 -32.93 21.68 41.52
N PRO A 47 -32.20 20.55 41.39
CA PRO A 47 -32.14 19.53 42.43
C PRO A 47 -31.41 20.05 43.67
N ARG A 48 -31.92 19.67 44.86
CA ARG A 48 -31.27 20.00 46.13
C ARG A 48 -30.14 19.01 46.43
N LEU A 49 -28.90 19.46 46.28
CA LEU A 49 -27.72 18.63 46.54
C LEU A 49 -27.23 18.74 47.99
N ASN A 50 -27.01 17.60 48.64
CA ASN A 50 -26.27 17.57 49.89
C ASN A 50 -24.75 17.66 49.60
N PRO A 51 -24.04 18.70 50.10
CA PRO A 51 -22.64 18.93 49.76
C PRO A 51 -21.68 17.78 50.08
N ARG A 52 -21.98 16.98 51.12
CA ARG A 52 -21.13 15.87 51.56
C ARG A 52 -21.49 14.56 50.87
N ARG A 53 -22.77 14.19 50.87
CA ARG A 53 -23.21 12.89 50.30
C ARG A 53 -23.08 12.87 48.78
N HIS A 54 -23.59 13.88 48.09
CA HIS A 54 -23.72 13.82 46.63
C HIS A 54 -22.41 14.07 45.89
N ARG A 55 -21.35 14.56 46.55
CA ARG A 55 -20.03 14.78 45.96
C ARG A 55 -19.15 13.52 45.90
N ILE A 56 -19.66 12.41 46.42
CA ILE A 56 -19.03 11.08 46.33
C ILE A 56 -19.47 10.43 45.03
N TYR A 57 -18.51 10.08 44.18
CA TYR A 57 -18.74 9.50 42.87
C TYR A 57 -18.14 8.09 42.78
N LYS A 58 -18.74 7.26 41.95
CA LYS A 58 -18.23 5.95 41.53
C LYS A 58 -17.88 6.03 40.05
N LEU A 59 -16.70 5.52 39.70
CA LEU A 59 -16.26 5.42 38.30
C LEU A 59 -17.15 4.41 37.57
N VAL A 60 -17.71 4.82 36.44
CA VAL A 60 -18.53 3.97 35.57
C VAL A 60 -17.71 3.57 34.37
N GLU A 61 -17.28 4.56 33.58
CA GLU A 61 -16.56 4.33 32.32
C GLU A 61 -15.45 5.36 32.14
N ASP A 62 -14.37 4.93 31.50
CA ASP A 62 -13.27 5.81 31.11
C ASP A 62 -13.01 5.66 29.61
N SER A 63 -13.29 6.71 28.85
CA SER A 63 -13.17 6.69 27.39
C SER A 63 -11.73 6.51 26.89
N LYS A 64 -10.71 6.59 27.76
CA LYS A 64 -9.32 6.35 27.35
C LYS A 64 -9.04 4.89 26.99
N HIS A 65 -9.81 3.96 27.56
CA HIS A 65 -9.61 2.51 27.41
C HIS A 65 -10.54 1.90 26.36
N THR A 66 -11.45 2.68 25.80
CA THR A 66 -12.35 2.19 24.76
C THR A 66 -11.63 2.10 23.41
N PRO A 67 -11.95 1.10 22.57
CA PRO A 67 -11.31 0.96 21.26
C PRO A 67 -11.61 2.17 20.38
N THR A 68 -10.59 2.71 19.72
CA THR A 68 -10.76 3.89 18.88
C THR A 68 -11.43 3.53 17.55
N GLU A 69 -12.63 4.07 17.35
CA GLU A 69 -13.35 3.96 16.08
C GLU A 69 -12.62 4.69 14.93
N LYS A 70 -12.80 4.18 13.71
CA LYS A 70 -12.36 4.85 12.48
C LYS A 70 -13.26 6.04 12.16
N MET A 71 -12.70 7.04 11.48
CA MET A 71 -13.38 8.24 11.01
C MET A 71 -13.59 8.14 9.50
N GLU A 72 -14.80 8.45 9.05
CA GLU A 72 -15.15 8.59 7.64
C GLU A 72 -14.75 9.99 7.15
N VAL A 73 -14.11 10.07 5.98
CA VAL A 73 -13.77 11.32 5.29
C VAL A 73 -13.92 11.14 3.78
N ILE A 74 -14.22 12.22 3.05
CA ILE A 74 -14.30 12.24 1.59
C ILE A 74 -13.02 12.87 1.05
N LEU A 75 -12.32 12.20 0.15
CA LEU A 75 -11.07 12.70 -0.43
C LEU A 75 -11.34 13.77 -1.49
N THR A 76 -10.68 14.92 -1.38
CA THR A 76 -10.75 15.99 -2.40
C THR A 76 -9.71 15.81 -3.49
N GLN A 77 -8.63 15.11 -3.18
CA GLN A 77 -7.53 14.83 -4.10
C GLN A 77 -7.19 13.35 -4.04
N THR A 78 -6.56 12.86 -5.09
CA THR A 78 -6.04 11.49 -5.10
C THR A 78 -4.89 11.37 -4.09
N VAL A 79 -5.08 10.55 -3.07
CA VAL A 79 -4.06 10.30 -2.05
C VAL A 79 -3.49 8.90 -2.22
N PRO A 80 -2.15 8.73 -2.31
CA PRO A 80 -1.54 7.44 -2.52
C PRO A 80 -1.88 6.45 -1.41
N LYS A 81 -2.22 5.21 -1.80
CA LYS A 81 -2.65 4.09 -0.93
C LYS A 81 -3.99 4.27 -0.22
N LEU A 82 -4.68 5.41 -0.38
CA LEU A 82 -6.00 5.64 0.21
C LEU A 82 -7.12 5.60 -0.84
N GLY A 83 -7.04 6.41 -1.89
CA GLY A 83 -8.12 6.50 -2.87
C GLY A 83 -7.98 7.68 -3.84
N GLY A 84 -8.93 7.76 -4.76
CA GLY A 84 -9.09 8.87 -5.70
C GLY A 84 -9.91 10.02 -5.11
N ARG A 85 -9.99 11.11 -5.86
CA ARG A 85 -10.89 12.22 -5.57
C ARG A 85 -12.35 11.74 -5.59
N GLY A 86 -13.14 12.16 -4.60
CA GLY A 86 -14.55 11.82 -4.43
C GLY A 86 -14.79 10.55 -3.62
N ASP A 87 -13.75 9.75 -3.34
CA ASP A 87 -13.91 8.50 -2.59
C ASP A 87 -14.14 8.76 -1.10
N THR A 88 -15.08 8.00 -0.53
CA THR A 88 -15.35 8.00 0.91
C THR A 88 -14.52 6.89 1.58
N VAL A 89 -13.65 7.27 2.51
CA VAL A 89 -12.67 6.36 3.13
C VAL A 89 -12.76 6.36 4.66
N LEU A 90 -12.60 5.18 5.27
CA LEU A 90 -12.55 4.98 6.73
C LEU A 90 -11.09 4.94 7.22
N VAL A 91 -10.66 6.01 7.89
CA VAL A 91 -9.27 6.19 8.36
C VAL A 91 -9.19 6.26 9.88
N LYS A 92 -7.99 6.13 10.45
CA LYS A 92 -7.78 6.41 11.88
C LYS A 92 -8.03 7.90 12.15
N LYS A 93 -8.69 8.23 13.28
CA LYS A 93 -9.01 9.61 13.69
C LYS A 93 -7.79 10.55 13.68
N SER A 94 -6.59 10.05 14.03
CA SER A 94 -5.35 10.83 14.00
C SER A 94 -4.92 11.22 12.58
N VAL A 95 -4.97 10.29 11.63
CA VAL A 95 -4.63 10.52 10.22
C VAL A 95 -5.63 11.47 9.56
N GLY A 96 -6.92 11.28 9.84
CA GLY A 96 -7.98 12.15 9.35
C GLY A 96 -7.77 13.60 9.79
N ARG A 97 -7.64 13.84 11.09
CA ARG A 97 -7.52 15.20 11.66
C ARG A 97 -6.18 15.88 11.32
N ASN A 98 -5.07 15.21 11.56
CA ASN A 98 -3.74 15.85 11.53
C ASN A 98 -3.14 15.92 10.12
N LYS A 99 -3.53 15.00 9.23
CA LYS A 99 -2.98 14.93 7.87
C LYS A 99 -4.03 15.35 6.85
N LEU A 100 -5.13 14.60 6.72
CA LEU A 100 -6.04 14.77 5.59
C LEU A 100 -6.83 16.09 5.66
N LEU A 101 -7.46 16.36 6.79
CA LEU A 101 -8.24 17.59 7.00
C LEU A 101 -7.35 18.81 7.12
N ALA A 102 -6.25 18.71 7.88
CA ALA A 102 -5.30 19.82 8.06
C ALA A 102 -4.64 20.27 6.74
N GLN A 103 -4.37 19.34 5.82
CA GLN A 103 -3.80 19.64 4.51
C GLN A 103 -4.86 19.92 3.43
N GLY A 104 -6.16 19.86 3.76
CA GLY A 104 -7.24 20.05 2.78
C GLY A 104 -7.37 18.93 1.75
N LEU A 105 -6.77 17.76 1.99
CA LEU A 105 -6.82 16.58 1.12
C LEU A 105 -8.13 15.80 1.28
N ALA A 106 -8.90 16.09 2.31
CA ALA A 106 -10.20 15.51 2.56
C ALA A 106 -11.15 16.52 3.22
N VAL A 107 -12.44 16.21 3.16
CA VAL A 107 -13.52 16.99 3.77
C VAL A 107 -14.40 16.05 4.59
N TYR A 108 -15.09 16.60 5.60
CA TYR A 108 -16.06 15.84 6.39
C TYR A 108 -17.24 15.33 5.55
N PRO A 109 -17.75 14.13 5.86
CA PRO A 109 -18.81 13.48 5.11
C PRO A 109 -20.21 14.03 5.50
N SER A 110 -20.42 15.35 5.36
CA SER A 110 -21.77 15.95 5.51
C SER A 110 -22.69 15.48 4.37
N PRO A 111 -24.02 15.44 4.57
CA PRO A 111 -24.95 15.03 3.52
C PRO A 111 -24.83 15.94 2.27
N GLU A 112 -24.60 17.23 2.48
CA GLU A 112 -24.36 18.21 1.41
C GLU A 112 -23.10 17.88 0.61
N ASN A 113 -21.98 17.61 1.29
CA ASN A 113 -20.73 17.25 0.61
C ASN A 113 -20.86 15.94 -0.15
N LYS A 114 -21.55 14.94 0.41
CA LYS A 114 -21.81 13.66 -0.28
C LYS A 114 -22.58 13.87 -1.58
N GLN A 115 -23.61 14.73 -1.55
CA GLN A 115 -24.39 15.07 -2.75
C GLN A 115 -23.54 15.80 -3.78
N MET A 116 -22.78 16.83 -3.37
CA MET A 116 -21.89 17.57 -4.27
C MET A 116 -20.88 16.66 -4.98
N PHE A 117 -20.19 15.78 -4.25
CA PHE A 117 -19.22 14.86 -4.86
C PHE A 117 -19.89 13.77 -5.71
N ALA A 118 -21.11 13.34 -5.38
CA ALA A 118 -21.86 12.41 -6.20
C ALA A 118 -22.30 13.04 -7.53
N GLU A 119 -22.74 14.30 -7.51
CA GLU A 119 -23.06 15.08 -8.70
C GLU A 119 -21.82 15.34 -9.55
N GLU A 120 -20.70 15.75 -8.93
CA GLU A 120 -19.42 15.91 -9.63
C GLU A 120 -19.01 14.60 -10.33
N LEU A 121 -19.06 13.48 -9.61
CA LEU A 121 -18.71 12.17 -10.18
C LEU A 121 -19.67 11.75 -11.30
N ARG A 122 -20.96 12.09 -11.19
CA ARG A 122 -21.95 11.85 -12.23
C ARG A 122 -21.63 12.66 -13.49
N LEU A 123 -21.35 13.95 -13.35
CA LEU A 123 -20.95 14.82 -14.47
C LEU A 123 -19.67 14.34 -15.14
N LEU A 124 -18.67 13.88 -14.38
CA LEU A 124 -17.43 13.32 -14.94
C LEU A 124 -17.67 12.02 -15.74
N ARG A 125 -18.64 11.21 -15.32
CA ARG A 125 -19.03 9.98 -16.04
C ARG A 125 -19.81 10.30 -17.30
N GLU A 126 -20.75 11.23 -17.25
CA GLU A 126 -21.60 11.62 -18.39
C GLU A 126 -20.90 12.56 -19.38
N GLY A 127 -19.87 13.30 -18.91
CA GLY A 127 -19.14 14.31 -19.68
C GLY A 127 -18.33 13.75 -20.86
N ARG A 128 -17.90 14.67 -21.73
CA ARG A 128 -17.05 14.35 -22.89
C ARG A 128 -15.73 13.74 -22.41
N PRO A 129 -15.16 12.76 -23.14
CA PRO A 129 -13.91 12.13 -22.76
C PRO A 129 -12.76 13.13 -22.60
N GLU A 130 -12.77 14.24 -23.37
CA GLU A 130 -11.74 15.28 -23.32
C GLU A 130 -11.62 16.01 -21.97
N GLU A 131 -12.69 16.07 -21.19
CA GLU A 131 -12.70 16.70 -19.86
C GLU A 131 -12.34 15.72 -18.73
N ARG A 132 -12.21 14.43 -19.05
CA ARG A 132 -11.87 13.41 -18.05
C ARG A 132 -10.40 13.50 -17.71
N VAL A 133 -10.12 13.77 -16.44
CA VAL A 133 -8.77 13.63 -15.89
C VAL A 133 -8.43 12.15 -15.81
N GLN A 134 -7.21 11.80 -16.21
CA GLN A 134 -6.72 10.43 -16.07
C GLN A 134 -6.78 9.94 -14.62
N THR A 135 -7.15 8.68 -14.46
CA THR A 135 -7.00 8.01 -13.16
C THR A 135 -5.52 7.87 -12.80
N ARG A 136 -5.20 7.87 -11.51
CA ARG A 136 -3.83 7.66 -11.03
C ARG A 136 -3.21 6.37 -11.57
N THR A 137 -3.99 5.29 -11.61
CA THR A 137 -3.53 4.02 -12.19
C THR A 137 -3.22 4.19 -13.67
N GLY A 138 -4.07 4.91 -14.42
CA GLY A 138 -3.82 5.24 -15.82
C GLY A 138 -2.51 6.01 -16.01
N GLN A 139 -2.26 7.04 -15.20
CA GLN A 139 -1.01 7.82 -15.26
C GLN A 139 0.22 6.94 -15.00
N LEU A 140 0.17 6.06 -13.99
CA LEU A 140 1.25 5.12 -13.69
C LEU A 140 1.47 4.14 -14.86
N THR A 141 0.40 3.65 -15.49
CA THR A 141 0.48 2.80 -16.68
C THR A 141 1.11 3.56 -17.85
N VAL A 142 0.74 4.83 -18.07
CA VAL A 142 1.31 5.68 -19.11
C VAL A 142 2.82 5.87 -18.88
N GLU A 143 3.23 6.18 -17.66
CA GLU A 143 4.65 6.33 -17.29
C GLU A 143 5.44 5.03 -17.48
N PHE A 144 4.84 3.90 -17.12
CA PHE A 144 5.43 2.58 -17.34
C PHE A 144 5.62 2.31 -18.83
N LEU A 145 4.57 2.51 -19.64
CA LEU A 145 4.60 2.27 -21.08
C LEU A 145 5.61 3.15 -21.82
N LYS A 146 5.80 4.41 -21.39
CA LYS A 146 6.81 5.33 -21.96
C LYS A 146 8.25 4.82 -21.79
N ASN A 147 8.52 4.11 -20.70
CA ASN A 147 9.86 3.60 -20.38
C ASN A 147 10.07 2.14 -20.84
N ALA A 148 8.99 1.44 -21.20
CA ALA A 148 9.03 0.03 -21.54
C ALA A 148 9.47 -0.21 -23.00
N LYS A 149 10.15 -1.33 -23.25
CA LYS A 149 10.55 -1.80 -24.58
C LYS A 149 10.06 -3.22 -24.77
N LEU A 150 9.15 -3.44 -25.71
CA LEU A 150 8.53 -4.74 -25.94
C LEU A 150 9.44 -5.61 -26.81
N LYS A 151 9.73 -6.84 -26.39
CA LYS A 151 10.52 -7.79 -27.19
C LYS A 151 9.64 -8.94 -27.61
N ILE A 152 9.47 -9.11 -28.91
CA ILE A 152 8.62 -10.15 -29.48
C ILE A 152 9.53 -11.12 -30.22
N ASN A 153 9.51 -12.39 -29.81
CA ASN A 153 10.22 -13.44 -30.52
C ASN A 153 9.29 -14.06 -31.56
N ARG A 154 9.75 -14.13 -32.81
CA ARG A 154 9.04 -14.80 -33.90
C ARG A 154 8.87 -16.29 -33.59
N THR A 155 7.75 -16.89 -33.99
CA THR A 155 7.55 -18.35 -33.92
C THR A 155 8.28 -19.04 -35.06
N THR A 156 8.67 -20.31 -34.91
CA THR A 156 9.41 -21.10 -35.91
C THR A 156 8.72 -21.23 -37.28
N SER A 157 7.44 -20.85 -37.39
CA SER A 157 6.71 -20.86 -38.67
C SER A 157 7.17 -19.72 -39.60
N ASP A 158 7.39 -20.08 -40.87
CA ASP A 158 7.75 -19.16 -41.94
C ASP A 158 6.61 -18.17 -42.30
N GLU A 159 5.38 -18.47 -41.91
CA GLU A 159 4.20 -17.64 -42.17
C GLU A 159 3.83 -16.70 -41.01
N PHE A 160 4.68 -16.61 -39.98
CA PHE A 160 4.40 -15.74 -38.83
C PHE A 160 4.22 -14.28 -39.23
N GLN A 161 3.08 -13.71 -38.86
CA GLN A 161 2.75 -12.29 -39.04
C GLN A 161 2.53 -11.65 -37.67
N LEU A 162 3.12 -10.49 -37.46
CA LEU A 162 2.86 -9.70 -36.27
C LEU A 162 1.55 -8.93 -36.45
N THR A 163 0.48 -9.44 -35.84
CA THR A 163 -0.82 -8.79 -35.75
C THR A 163 -1.04 -8.17 -34.38
N LYS A 164 -2.07 -7.32 -34.24
CA LYS A 164 -2.44 -6.71 -32.96
C LYS A 164 -2.64 -7.74 -31.84
N GLU A 165 -3.24 -8.88 -32.15
CA GLU A 165 -3.50 -9.96 -31.18
C GLU A 165 -2.21 -10.53 -30.59
N VAL A 166 -1.20 -10.74 -31.42
CA VAL A 166 0.10 -11.26 -30.98
C VAL A 166 0.78 -10.26 -30.04
N VAL A 167 0.70 -8.97 -30.36
CA VAL A 167 1.23 -7.89 -29.51
C VAL A 167 0.51 -7.86 -28.16
N CYS A 168 -0.83 -7.89 -28.15
CA CYS A 168 -1.63 -7.94 -26.92
C CYS A 168 -1.26 -9.13 -26.03
N ARG A 169 -1.14 -10.33 -26.61
CA ARG A 169 -0.73 -11.53 -25.88
C ARG A 169 0.68 -11.41 -25.30
N GLN A 170 1.59 -10.76 -26.02
CA GLN A 170 2.96 -10.57 -25.54
C GLN A 170 3.03 -9.52 -24.42
N LEU A 171 2.23 -8.47 -24.48
CA LEU A 171 2.08 -7.47 -23.40
C LEU A 171 1.59 -8.13 -22.10
N GLU A 172 0.59 -9.01 -22.21
CA GLU A 172 0.10 -9.79 -21.08
C GLU A 172 1.18 -10.73 -20.54
N LYS A 173 1.88 -11.46 -21.42
CA LYS A 173 2.93 -12.42 -21.03
C LYS A 173 4.15 -11.77 -20.37
N GLN A 174 4.63 -10.64 -20.89
CA GLN A 174 5.86 -9.99 -20.39
C GLN A 174 5.61 -9.05 -19.23
N TRP A 175 4.50 -8.31 -19.25
CA TRP A 175 4.24 -7.24 -18.28
C TRP A 175 2.99 -7.46 -17.44
N GLY A 176 2.19 -8.50 -17.71
CA GLY A 176 0.90 -8.72 -17.04
C GLY A 176 -0.15 -7.68 -17.43
N LEU A 177 0.05 -6.95 -18.53
CA LEU A 177 -0.84 -5.87 -18.97
C LEU A 177 -1.85 -6.40 -19.99
N VAL A 178 -3.11 -6.44 -19.61
CA VAL A 178 -4.22 -6.82 -20.50
C VAL A 178 -4.65 -5.61 -21.32
N VAL A 179 -4.33 -5.60 -22.61
CA VAL A 179 -4.70 -4.53 -23.54
C VAL A 179 -5.74 -5.05 -24.54
N PRO A 180 -6.91 -4.43 -24.66
CA PRO A 180 -7.90 -4.83 -25.65
C PRO A 180 -7.49 -4.37 -27.06
N LEU A 181 -7.91 -5.11 -28.09
CA LEU A 181 -7.51 -4.86 -29.49
C LEU A 181 -7.83 -3.43 -29.98
N HIS A 182 -8.96 -2.85 -29.54
CA HIS A 182 -9.37 -1.51 -29.95
C HIS A 182 -8.51 -0.39 -29.35
N ALA A 183 -7.83 -0.65 -28.22
CA ALA A 183 -6.93 0.30 -27.58
C ALA A 183 -5.51 0.26 -28.18
N LEU A 184 -5.23 -0.74 -29.03
CA LEU A 184 -3.93 -0.91 -29.67
C LEU A 184 -4.00 -0.52 -31.15
N ASN A 185 -3.22 0.48 -31.51
CA ASN A 185 -3.01 0.90 -32.88
C ASN A 185 -1.61 0.49 -33.34
N LEU A 186 -1.56 -0.34 -34.38
CA LEU A 186 -0.32 -0.79 -34.99
C LEU A 186 -0.26 -0.17 -36.40
N PRO A 187 0.59 0.85 -36.62
CA PRO A 187 0.59 1.58 -37.90
C PRO A 187 1.11 0.73 -39.07
N PHE A 188 1.95 -0.27 -38.77
CA PHE A 188 2.51 -1.18 -39.77
C PHE A 188 1.90 -2.56 -39.54
N GLU A 189 0.85 -2.92 -40.27
CA GLU A 189 0.24 -4.25 -40.22
C GLU A 189 0.01 -4.76 -41.65
N PRO A 190 0.42 -5.99 -42.01
CA PRO A 190 1.15 -7.00 -41.22
C PRO A 190 2.68 -6.88 -41.29
N ILE A 191 3.38 -7.04 -40.15
CA ILE A 191 4.86 -7.06 -40.11
C ILE A 191 5.37 -8.50 -40.19
N LYS A 192 6.22 -8.77 -41.19
CA LYS A 192 6.88 -10.08 -41.39
C LYS A 192 8.39 -10.04 -41.16
N GLU A 193 8.97 -8.85 -41.33
CA GLU A 193 10.41 -8.63 -41.27
C GLU A 193 10.88 -8.36 -39.85
N LEU A 194 12.08 -8.84 -39.54
CA LEU A 194 12.73 -8.56 -38.25
C LEU A 194 13.19 -7.10 -38.23
N GLY A 195 13.01 -6.43 -37.09
CA GLY A 195 13.35 -5.02 -36.97
C GLY A 195 12.75 -4.36 -35.74
N ASP A 196 13.03 -3.06 -35.63
CA ASP A 196 12.48 -2.19 -34.59
C ASP A 196 11.28 -1.42 -35.12
N PHE A 197 10.19 -1.50 -34.36
CA PHE A 197 8.90 -0.92 -34.67
C PHE A 197 8.35 -0.21 -33.43
N TRP A 198 7.16 0.36 -33.54
CA TRP A 198 6.43 0.89 -32.41
C TRP A 198 4.94 0.57 -32.54
N CYS A 199 4.27 0.42 -31.41
CA CYS A 199 2.82 0.38 -31.33
C CYS A 199 2.30 1.54 -30.50
N GLU A 200 1.11 2.02 -30.82
CA GLU A 200 0.41 3.05 -30.07
C GLU A 200 -0.63 2.37 -29.18
N VAL A 201 -0.53 2.60 -27.86
CA VAL A 201 -1.45 2.05 -26.87
C VAL A 201 -2.21 3.22 -26.23
N THR A 202 -3.54 3.21 -26.35
CA THR A 202 -4.40 4.23 -25.75
C THR A 202 -4.89 3.79 -24.38
N VAL A 203 -4.53 4.55 -23.34
CA VAL A 203 -4.93 4.29 -21.96
C VAL A 203 -6.22 5.06 -21.65
N ASN A 204 -7.27 4.34 -21.23
CA ASN A 204 -8.59 4.87 -20.88
C ASN A 204 -9.26 5.74 -21.96
N GLY A 205 -8.83 5.64 -23.22
CA GLY A 205 -9.32 6.50 -24.31
C GLY A 205 -8.84 7.95 -24.24
N LEU A 206 -7.82 8.26 -23.41
CA LEU A 206 -7.33 9.61 -23.18
C LEU A 206 -5.91 9.79 -23.73
N ASP A 207 -4.94 9.09 -23.13
CA ASP A 207 -3.54 9.23 -23.54
C ASP A 207 -3.15 8.10 -24.46
N THR A 208 -2.63 8.45 -25.62
CA THR A 208 -2.00 7.50 -26.54
C THR A 208 -0.48 7.52 -26.33
N VAL A 209 0.08 6.37 -25.98
CA VAL A 209 1.51 6.19 -25.71
C VAL A 209 2.13 5.36 -26.82
N ARG A 210 3.26 5.84 -27.35
CA ARG A 210 4.09 5.07 -28.28
C ARG A 210 5.03 4.16 -27.52
N VAL A 211 4.86 2.86 -27.69
CA VAL A 211 5.67 1.81 -27.09
C VAL A 211 6.63 1.27 -28.15
N PRO A 212 7.96 1.40 -27.97
CA PRO A 212 8.93 0.79 -28.87
C PRO A 212 8.90 -0.74 -28.72
N MET A 213 8.93 -1.44 -29.85
CA MET A 213 8.94 -2.89 -29.90
C MET A 213 9.96 -3.43 -30.90
N SER A 214 10.61 -4.55 -30.58
CA SER A 214 11.57 -5.21 -31.48
C SER A 214 11.08 -6.61 -31.81
N LEU A 215 11.00 -6.94 -33.11
CA LEU A 215 10.72 -8.29 -33.59
C LEU A 215 12.05 -9.04 -33.78
N LEU A 216 12.28 -10.02 -32.91
CA LEU A 216 13.50 -10.83 -32.83
C LEU A 216 13.29 -12.20 -33.48
N PRO A 217 14.36 -12.86 -33.93
CA PRO A 217 14.30 -14.24 -34.41
C PRO A 217 13.80 -15.19 -33.32
N TYR A 218 13.34 -16.38 -33.73
CA TYR A 218 12.92 -17.43 -32.81
C TYR A 218 14.07 -17.81 -31.87
N GLU A 219 13.79 -17.83 -30.57
CA GLU A 219 14.70 -18.32 -29.54
C GLU A 219 14.11 -19.60 -28.94
N ASP A 220 14.83 -20.71 -29.05
CA ASP A 220 14.46 -21.96 -28.39
C ASP A 220 14.70 -21.82 -26.87
N PRO A 221 13.64 -21.87 -26.03
CA PRO A 221 13.76 -21.73 -24.59
C PRO A 221 14.68 -22.79 -23.96
N SER A 222 14.68 -24.01 -24.50
CA SER A 222 15.47 -25.12 -23.98
C SER A 222 16.97 -24.89 -24.21
N ALA A 223 17.32 -24.44 -25.42
CA ALA A 223 18.69 -24.10 -25.78
C ALA A 223 19.20 -22.88 -25.00
N SER A 224 18.34 -21.87 -24.79
CA SER A 224 18.68 -20.68 -24.00
C SER A 224 18.96 -21.04 -22.53
N HIS A 225 18.11 -21.85 -21.91
CA HIS A 225 18.30 -22.32 -20.54
C HIS A 225 19.59 -23.15 -20.39
N GLN A 226 19.89 -24.04 -21.33
CA GLN A 226 21.15 -24.80 -21.32
C GLN A 226 22.38 -23.91 -21.44
N LYS A 227 22.34 -22.86 -22.28
CA LYS A 227 23.42 -21.88 -22.39
C LYS A 227 23.62 -21.12 -21.07
N GLN A 228 22.53 -20.72 -20.40
CA GLN A 228 22.60 -20.06 -19.10
C GLN A 228 23.21 -20.96 -18.02
N LEU A 229 22.81 -22.24 -17.96
CA LEU A 229 23.39 -23.22 -17.03
C LEU A 229 24.88 -23.42 -17.26
N LYS A 230 25.30 -23.55 -18.53
CA LYS A 230 26.72 -23.67 -18.89
C LYS A 230 27.51 -22.41 -18.52
N ALA A 231 26.96 -21.22 -18.77
CA ALA A 231 27.59 -19.95 -18.40
C ALA A 231 27.76 -19.82 -16.88
N ARG A 232 26.73 -20.19 -16.11
CA ARG A 232 26.78 -20.17 -14.64
C ARG A 232 27.81 -21.15 -14.09
N ARG A 233 27.91 -22.36 -14.65
CA ARG A 233 28.98 -23.33 -14.28
C ARG A 233 30.37 -22.77 -14.57
N LYS A 234 30.58 -22.18 -15.76
CA LYS A 234 31.85 -21.57 -16.13
C LYS A 234 32.23 -20.39 -15.23
N GLN A 235 31.25 -19.60 -14.78
CA GLN A 235 31.47 -18.53 -13.81
C GLN A 235 31.88 -19.07 -12.43
N GLN A 236 31.27 -20.15 -11.98
CA GLN A 236 31.62 -20.82 -10.71
C GLN A 236 33.02 -21.46 -10.78
N GLU A 237 33.37 -22.08 -11.89
CA GLU A 237 34.72 -22.62 -12.12
C GLU A 237 35.76 -21.50 -12.16
N ALA A 238 35.46 -20.37 -12.82
CA ALA A 238 36.35 -19.21 -12.87
C ALA A 238 36.51 -18.52 -11.51
N SER A 239 35.44 -18.42 -10.70
CA SER A 239 35.54 -17.88 -9.34
C SER A 239 36.29 -18.82 -8.39
N GLY A 240 36.07 -20.14 -8.50
CA GLY A 240 36.79 -21.13 -7.70
C GLY A 240 38.28 -21.21 -8.04
N LEU A 241 38.66 -20.93 -9.30
CA LEU A 241 40.06 -20.81 -9.71
C LEU A 241 40.74 -19.55 -9.15
N LEU A 242 40.00 -18.44 -8.98
CA LEU A 242 40.52 -17.22 -8.37
C LEU A 242 40.68 -17.34 -6.85
N GLU A 243 39.76 -18.04 -6.18
CA GLU A 243 39.88 -18.36 -4.75
C GLU A 243 41.05 -19.34 -4.47
N ALA A 244 41.34 -20.26 -5.40
CA ALA A 244 42.47 -21.19 -5.26
C ALA A 244 43.85 -20.53 -5.45
N ASP A 245 43.93 -19.40 -6.16
CA ASP A 245 45.17 -18.62 -6.33
C ASP A 245 45.44 -17.67 -5.13
N GLU A 246 44.42 -17.29 -4.34
CA GLU A 246 44.60 -16.47 -3.12
C GLU A 246 45.07 -17.30 -1.91
N ASP A 247 44.73 -18.59 -1.84
CA ASP A 247 45.18 -19.49 -0.76
C ASP A 247 46.63 -20.00 -0.93
N SER A 248 47.32 -19.71 -2.05
CA SER A 248 48.69 -20.18 -2.29
C SER A 248 49.81 -19.19 -1.93
N VAL A 249 49.51 -18.06 -1.26
CA VAL A 249 50.51 -17.04 -0.86
C VAL A 249 50.57 -16.80 0.67
N GLY A 250 49.84 -17.59 1.48
CA GLY A 250 49.78 -17.45 2.95
C GLY A 250 50.54 -18.52 3.74
N ASP A 251 51.86 -18.38 3.77
CA ASP A 251 52.84 -18.72 4.83
C ASP A 251 52.89 -20.10 5.55
N ALA A 252 54.13 -20.54 5.72
CA ALA A 252 54.58 -21.63 6.57
C ALA A 252 54.95 -21.08 7.96
N ALA A 253 54.28 -21.52 9.03
CA ALA A 253 54.83 -21.51 10.38
C ALA A 253 54.14 -22.55 11.28
N GLU A 254 54.95 -23.18 12.10
CA GLU A 254 54.71 -24.41 12.86
C GLU A 254 54.20 -24.13 14.30
N VAL A 255 53.61 -25.18 14.92
CA VAL A 255 53.65 -25.53 16.37
C VAL A 255 52.49 -25.11 17.32
N GLU A 256 51.70 -26.15 17.64
CA GLU A 256 51.25 -26.66 18.96
C GLU A 256 49.94 -26.21 19.68
N ALA A 257 49.23 -27.29 20.05
CA ALA A 257 48.46 -27.56 21.28
C ALA A 257 47.11 -26.89 21.56
N GLY A 258 46.06 -27.74 21.58
CA GLY A 258 45.15 -27.80 22.72
C GLY A 258 43.65 -27.92 22.41
N GLY A 259 43.08 -29.10 22.70
CA GLY A 259 41.86 -29.16 23.53
C GLY A 259 40.49 -29.20 22.85
N ASP A 260 40.08 -30.42 22.51
CA ASP A 260 38.84 -31.10 22.95
C ASP A 260 37.43 -30.62 22.51
N SER A 261 36.70 -31.64 22.06
CA SER A 261 35.29 -31.95 22.41
C SER A 261 34.16 -31.73 21.38
N VAL A 262 33.56 -32.90 21.04
CA VAL A 262 32.11 -33.21 20.94
C VAL A 262 31.50 -33.48 19.55
N SER A 263 31.35 -34.79 19.32
CA SER A 263 30.21 -35.54 18.72
C SER A 263 29.88 -35.41 17.23
N GLY A 264 30.31 -36.43 16.50
CA GLY A 264 29.51 -37.04 15.44
C GLY A 264 28.79 -38.29 15.98
N ASN A 265 27.52 -38.49 15.62
CA ASN A 265 27.22 -39.47 14.59
C ASN A 265 25.76 -39.43 14.12
N ASN A 266 25.66 -39.64 12.81
CA ASN A 266 24.50 -39.86 11.95
C ASN A 266 23.38 -40.73 12.54
N GLN A 267 22.14 -40.45 12.13
CA GLN A 267 21.32 -41.48 11.47
C GLN A 267 20.13 -40.92 10.68
N THR A 268 20.08 -41.38 9.45
CA THR A 268 19.02 -41.40 8.45
C THR A 268 17.75 -42.08 8.98
N THR A 269 16.56 -41.56 8.63
CA THR A 269 15.42 -42.41 8.23
C THR A 269 14.37 -41.60 7.47
N GLN A 270 13.96 -42.16 6.34
CA GLN A 270 12.85 -41.78 5.47
C GLN A 270 11.50 -42.21 6.08
N THR A 271 10.43 -42.01 5.29
CA THR A 271 9.03 -42.50 5.42
C THR A 271 8.13 -41.73 6.40
N ALA A 272 6.87 -41.40 6.13
CA ALA A 272 5.93 -41.73 5.07
C ALA A 272 4.73 -40.74 5.10
N ALA A 273 4.05 -40.56 3.97
CA ALA A 273 2.59 -40.40 3.89
C ALA A 273 2.08 -41.60 3.06
N PRO A 274 0.77 -41.95 2.97
CA PRO A 274 -0.45 -41.34 3.52
C PRO A 274 -1.40 -42.38 4.17
N SER A 275 -2.57 -41.98 4.70
CA SER A 275 -3.78 -42.83 4.69
C SER A 275 -5.07 -42.02 4.86
N GLU A 276 -5.92 -42.11 3.84
CA GLU A 276 -7.37 -41.86 3.88
C GLU A 276 -8.07 -43.11 4.44
N THR A 277 -9.22 -42.96 5.12
CA THR A 277 -10.60 -43.36 4.73
C THR A 277 -11.40 -43.75 6.01
N PRO A 278 -12.69 -44.12 5.98
CA PRO A 278 -13.85 -43.22 6.02
C PRO A 278 -14.87 -43.57 7.15
N ASP A 279 -15.98 -42.81 7.13
CA ASP A 279 -17.37 -43.19 7.48
C ASP A 279 -18.02 -42.88 8.87
N GLU A 280 -19.29 -42.46 8.71
CA GLU A 280 -20.47 -42.43 9.60
C GLU A 280 -20.58 -41.40 10.75
N LYS A 281 -21.31 -40.29 10.49
CA LYS A 281 -22.74 -40.14 10.86
C LYS A 281 -23.37 -38.87 10.30
#